data_AF-A0A6N9Q1G4-F1
#
_entry.id   AF-A0A6N9Q1G4-F1
#
_cell.length_a   1.000
_cell.length_b   1.000
_cell.length_c   1.000
_cell.angle_alpha   90.00
_cell.angle_beta   90.00
_cell.angle_gamma   90.00
#
_symmetry.space_group_name_H-M   'P 1'
#
loop_
_entity.id
_entity.type
_entity.pdbx_description
1 polymer ?
#
loop_
_entity_poly.entity_id
_entity_poly.type
_entity_poly.pdbx_seq_one_letter_code
_entity_poly.pdbx_strand_id
1 'polypeptide(L)' 'MSRFKTDRCAYIQAVGDDVRIVAGDKTIDVPKNTVMAHPFSTNFHVEGDAVLHTFYGSIHLRGGEGEK' A
#
# COMPACT_ATOMS: atom_id res chain seq x y z
N MET A 1 -7.19 23.65 -14.43
CA MET A 1 -6.97 22.32 -13.83
C MET A 1 -7.39 22.37 -12.36
N SER A 2 -8.29 21.51 -11.91
CA SER A 2 -8.86 21.54 -10.55
C SER A 2 -7.79 21.24 -9.49
N ARG A 3 -7.67 22.11 -8.47
CA ARG A 3 -6.78 21.97 -7.29
C ARG A 3 -7.03 20.71 -6.44
N PHE A 4 -8.09 19.94 -6.73
CA PHE A 4 -8.49 18.75 -5.96
C PHE A 4 -8.10 17.42 -6.61
N LYS A 5 -7.40 17.45 -7.76
CA LYS A 5 -6.89 16.28 -8.47
C LYS A 5 -5.40 16.04 -8.24
N THR A 6 -4.80 16.59 -7.20
CA THR A 6 -3.53 16.07 -6.71
C THR A 6 -3.83 14.66 -6.23
N ASP A 7 -3.39 13.70 -7.03
CA ASP A 7 -3.68 12.29 -6.92
C ASP A 7 -3.64 11.87 -5.45
N ARG A 8 -4.80 11.41 -4.94
CA ARG A 8 -4.80 10.77 -3.64
C ARG A 8 -3.89 9.55 -3.84
N CYS A 9 -2.69 9.61 -3.30
CA CYS A 9 -1.77 8.50 -3.25
C CYS A 9 -1.89 7.88 -1.86
N ALA A 10 -1.84 6.55 -1.80
CA ALA A 10 -1.48 5.86 -0.57
C ALA A 10 0.06 5.81 -0.49
N TYR A 11 0.62 6.17 0.66
CA TYR A 11 2.01 5.85 0.95
C TYR A 11 2.04 4.55 1.73
N ILE A 12 2.71 3.55 1.18
CA ILE A 12 2.79 2.20 1.74
C ILE A 12 4.20 2.03 2.27
N GLN A 13 4.33 2.01 3.59
CA GLN A 13 5.58 1.71 4.28
C GLN A 13 5.64 0.21 4.55
N ALA A 14 6.63 -0.47 3.97
CA ALA A 14 6.86 -1.88 4.25
C ALA A 14 7.57 -2.08 5.59
N VAL A 15 6.93 -2.82 6.49
CA VAL A 15 7.48 -3.19 7.81
C VAL A 15 7.98 -4.63 7.81
N GLY A 16 7.28 -5.52 7.11
CA GLY A 16 7.67 -6.90 6.85
C GLY A 16 8.57 -7.06 5.63
N ASP A 17 9.11 -8.27 5.48
CA ASP A 17 9.93 -8.68 4.34
C ASP A 17 9.06 -9.19 3.15
N ASP A 18 7.77 -9.38 3.38
CA ASP A 18 6.79 -10.01 2.50
C ASP A 18 5.73 -9.03 1.96
N VAL A 19 6.04 -7.73 1.96
CA VAL A 19 5.08 -6.71 1.54
C VAL A 19 4.94 -6.67 0.04
N ARG A 20 3.69 -6.74 -0.42
CA ARG A 20 3.35 -6.76 -1.84
C ARG A 20 2.14 -5.91 -2.13
N ILE A 21 2.20 -5.17 -3.22
CA ILE A 21 1.07 -4.42 -3.76
C ILE A 21 0.53 -5.18 -4.96
N VAL A 22 -0.75 -5.55 -4.90
CA VAL A 22 -1.45 -6.23 -5.99
C VAL A 22 -2.45 -5.27 -6.61
N ALA A 23 -2.28 -4.98 -7.90
CA ALA A 23 -3.11 -4.05 -8.66
C ALA A 23 -3.52 -4.70 -9.99
N GLY A 24 -4.64 -5.41 -9.99
CA GLY A 24 -5.11 -6.17 -11.13
C GLY A 24 -4.20 -7.36 -11.44
N ASP A 25 -3.60 -7.38 -12.63
CA ASP A 25 -2.63 -8.39 -13.08
C ASP A 25 -1.18 -8.07 -12.66
N LYS A 26 -0.94 -6.90 -12.06
CA LYS A 26 0.39 -6.46 -11.65
C LYS A 26 0.62 -6.70 -10.18
N THR A 27 1.83 -7.16 -9.91
CA THR A 27 2.33 -7.41 -8.57
C THR A 27 3.64 -6.67 -8.39
N ILE A 28 3.77 -5.94 -7.28
CA ILE A 28 4.98 -5.18 -6.95
C ILE A 28 5.42 -5.59 -5.56
N ASP A 29 6.57 -6.25 -5.46
CA ASP A 29 7.19 -6.55 -4.17
C ASP A 29 7.86 -5.26 -3.63
N VAL A 30 7.55 -4.92 -2.38
CA VAL A 30 8.03 -3.70 -1.72
C VAL A 30 9.08 -4.09 -0.68
N PRO A 31 10.35 -3.71 -0.86
CA PRO A 31 11.39 -4.10 0.08
C PRO A 31 11.14 -3.53 1.49
N LYS A 32 11.49 -4.29 2.52
CA LYS A 32 11.38 -3.85 3.91
C LYS A 32 12.06 -2.51 4.16
N ASN A 33 11.46 -1.70 5.04
CA ASN A 33 11.90 -0.35 5.38
C ASN A 33 11.88 0.66 4.21
N THR A 34 11.19 0.34 3.12
CA THR A 34 10.95 1.29 2.03
C THR A 34 9.54 1.85 2.08
N VAL A 35 9.38 3.02 1.47
CA VAL A 35 8.08 3.69 1.30
C VAL A 35 7.79 3.80 -0.18
N MET A 36 6.65 3.28 -0.61
CA MET A 36 6.18 3.39 -1.99
C MET A 36 4.92 4.27 -2.04
N ALA A 37 4.88 5.21 -2.99
CA ALA A 37 3.67 5.97 -3.29
C ALA A 37 2.88 5.25 -4.39
N HIS A 38 1.63 4.90 -4.12
CA HIS A 38 0.73 4.28 -5.10
C HIS A 38 -0.52 5.14 -5.31
N PRO A 39 -0.86 5.54 -6.55
CA PRO A 39 -2.04 6.35 -6.82
C PRO A 39 -3.35 5.55 -6.62
N PHE A 40 -4.37 6.15 -6.04
CA PHE A 40 -5.72 5.56 -5.93
C PHE A 40 -6.49 5.48 -7.27
N SER A 41 -5.85 5.75 -8.41
CA SER A 41 -6.47 5.63 -9.74
C SER A 41 -6.75 4.18 -10.16
N THR A 42 -6.15 3.22 -9.45
CA THR A 42 -6.28 1.78 -9.67
C THR A 42 -6.75 1.12 -8.37
N ASN A 43 -7.69 0.19 -8.45
CA ASN A 43 -8.00 -0.67 -7.30
C ASN A 43 -6.77 -1.52 -7.00
N PHE A 44 -6.32 -1.51 -5.75
CA PHE A 44 -5.19 -2.31 -5.29
C PHE A 44 -5.48 -2.82 -3.87
N HIS A 45 -4.80 -3.90 -3.49
CA HIS A 45 -4.69 -4.33 -2.10
C HIS A 45 -3.21 -4.54 -1.75
N VAL A 46 -2.93 -4.53 -0.45
CA VAL A 46 -1.58 -4.71 0.08
C VAL A 46 -1.57 -5.98 0.93
N GLU A 47 -0.62 -6.85 0.66
CA GLU A 47 -0.34 -8.08 1.41
C GLU A 47 0.92 -7.86 2.26
N GLY A 48 1.02 -8.55 3.40
CA GLY A 48 2.14 -8.46 4.32
C GLY A 48 2.03 -7.36 5.39
N ASP A 49 3.07 -7.26 6.23
CA ASP A 49 3.14 -6.28 7.32
C ASP A 49 3.51 -4.88 6.79
N ALA A 50 2.55 -3.95 6.79
CA ALA A 50 2.75 -2.62 6.22
C ALA A 50 1.97 -1.53 6.96
N VAL A 51 2.37 -0.27 6.79
CA VAL A 51 1.60 0.89 7.22
C VAL A 51 1.17 1.69 6.00
N LEU A 52 -0.13 1.87 5.84
CA LEU A 52 -0.71 2.71 4.79
C LEU A 52 -0.99 4.09 5.36
N HIS A 53 -0.27 5.10 4.90
CA HIS A 53 -0.60 6.50 5.15
C HIS A 53 -1.52 7.00 4.03
N THR A 54 -2.76 7.29 4.41
CA THR A 54 -3.78 7.84 3.53
C THR A 54 -4.11 9.27 3.95
N PHE A 55 -4.86 9.98 3.11
CA PHE A 55 -5.41 11.30 3.48
C PHE A 55 -6.26 11.26 4.77
N TYR A 56 -6.90 10.14 5.05
CA TYR A 56 -7.81 9.98 6.20
C TYR A 56 -7.09 9.53 7.48
N GLY A 57 -5.79 9.26 7.41
CA GLY A 57 -5.00 8.74 8.52
C GLY A 57 -4.19 7.50 8.15
N SER A 58 -3.52 6.94 9.15
CA SER A 58 -2.65 5.78 8.99
C SER A 58 -3.39 4.50 9.36
N ILE A 59 -3.20 3.45 8.56
CA ILE A 59 -3.77 2.12 8.75
C ILE A 59 -2.60 1.14 8.89
N HIS A 60 -2.56 0.40 10.00
CA HIS A 60 -1.57 -0.65 10.21
C HIS A 60 -2.12 -1.98 9.71
N LEU A 61 -1.52 -2.51 8.67
CA LEU A 61 -1.75 -3.86 8.20
C LEU A 61 -0.80 -4.79 8.92
N ARG A 62 -1.35 -5.82 9.54
CA ARG A 62 -0.61 -7.00 9.96
C ARG A 62 -0.94 -8.09 8.96
N GLY A 63 0.08 -8.65 8.31
CA GLY A 63 -0.05 -9.85 7.52
C GLY A 63 -0.72 -10.89 8.43
N GLY A 64 -1.91 -11.33 8.05
CA GLY A 64 -2.62 -12.32 8.85
C GLY A 64 -1.76 -13.57 8.93
N GLU A 65 -1.48 -14.05 10.14
CA GLU A 65 -1.32 -15.48 10.36
C GLU A 65 -2.70 -16.13 10.07
N GLY A 66 -3.02 -16.33 8.79
CA GLY A 66 -4.26 -16.95 8.35
C GLY A 66 -4.00 -17.57 6.98
N GLU A 67 -4.14 -18.86 6.76
CA GLU A 67 -4.67 -19.97 7.56
C GLU A 67 -3.76 -21.19 7.23
N LYS A 68 -3.47 -22.05 8.22
CA LYS A 68 -2.95 -23.40 7.94
C LYS A 68 -4.09 -24.31 7.56
#